data_AF-A0AAU1X610-F1
#
_entry.id   AF-A0AAU1X610-F1
#
_cell.length_a   1.000
_cell.length_b   1.000
_cell.length_c   1.000
_cell.angle_alpha   90.00
_cell.angle_beta   90.00
_cell.angle_gamma   90.00
#
_symmetry.space_group_name_H-M   'P 1'
#
loop_
_entity.id
_entity.type
_entity.pdbx_description
1 polymer ?
#
loop_
_entity_poly.entity_id
_entity_poly.type
_entity_poly.pdbx_seq_one_letter_code
_entity_poly.pdbx_strand_id
1 'polypeptide(L)' 'MTGADAVLAAKLIVYPPDAMGWRRVRYDGTAIGVAHRPSDIRVLLAAAGLEKRRGRGPNRHRIRRVERR' A
#
# COMPACT_ATOMS: atom_id res chain seq x y z
N MET A 1 -22.32 2.79 -26.34
CA MET A 1 -22.13 1.90 -25.18
C MET A 1 -20.86 1.10 -25.43
N THR A 2 -20.00 0.99 -24.41
CA THR A 2 -18.81 0.12 -24.32
C THR A 2 -17.50 0.65 -24.89
N GLY A 3 -16.47 0.75 -24.02
CA GLY A 3 -15.08 0.92 -24.44
C GLY A 3 -14.18 1.78 -23.55
N ALA A 4 -14.41 1.89 -22.24
CA ALA A 4 -13.45 2.54 -21.34
C ALA A 4 -13.37 1.81 -20.01
N ASP A 5 -13.00 0.54 -20.03
CA ASP A 5 -12.27 -0.04 -18.91
C ASP A 5 -10.82 0.49 -19.00
N ALA A 6 -10.69 1.82 -18.88
CA ALA A 6 -9.41 2.42 -18.62
C ALA A 6 -9.03 1.87 -17.25
N VAL A 7 -8.20 0.83 -17.23
CA VAL A 7 -7.45 0.45 -16.03
C VAL A 7 -6.74 1.71 -15.58
N LEU A 8 -7.36 2.45 -14.66
CA LEU A 8 -6.77 3.61 -14.00
C LEU A 8 -5.55 3.06 -13.27
N ALA A 9 -4.41 3.09 -13.94
CA ALA A 9 -3.18 2.56 -13.42
C ALA A 9 -2.83 3.41 -12.19
N ALA A 10 -3.00 2.83 -11.02
CA ALA A 10 -2.85 3.56 -9.77
C ALA A 10 -1.45 4.19 -9.71
N LYS A 11 -1.43 5.53 -9.61
CA LYS A 11 -0.19 6.31 -9.76
C LYS A 11 0.39 6.65 -8.39
N LEU A 12 1.58 6.13 -8.11
CA LEU A 12 2.38 6.55 -6.95
C LEU A 12 3.19 7.80 -7.30
N ILE A 13 2.98 8.88 -6.55
CA ILE A 13 3.72 10.14 -6.68
C ILE A 13 4.49 10.37 -5.38
N VAL A 14 5.82 10.52 -5.50
CA VAL A 14 6.70 10.87 -4.39
C VAL A 14 7.29 12.24 -4.70
N TYR A 15 7.00 13.22 -3.85
CA TYR A 15 7.56 14.55 -3.98
C TYR A 15 9.03 14.58 -3.51
N PRO A 16 9.85 15.52 -4.02
CA PRO A 16 11.19 15.74 -3.51
C PRO A 16 11.18 16.01 -1.99
N PRO A 17 12.30 15.75 -1.30
CA PRO A 17 12.42 16.04 0.11
C PRO A 17 12.19 17.54 0.38
N ASP A 18 11.44 17.85 1.44
CA ASP A 18 11.28 19.23 1.92
C ASP A 18 12.50 19.69 2.75
N ALA A 19 12.41 20.89 3.35
CA ALA A 19 13.50 21.50 4.14
C ALA A 19 13.99 20.62 5.30
N MET A 20 13.16 19.69 5.79
CA MET A 20 13.50 18.74 6.86
C MET A 20 13.94 17.37 6.31
N GLY A 21 14.04 17.23 4.98
CA GLY A 21 14.46 16.00 4.29
C GLY A 21 13.32 15.00 4.05
N TRP A 22 12.07 15.36 4.37
CA TRP A 22 10.94 14.43 4.34
C TRP A 22 10.23 14.44 2.99
N ARG A 23 9.67 13.30 2.59
CA ARG A 23 9.03 13.13 1.27
C ARG A 23 7.55 12.91 1.42
N ARG A 24 6.74 13.76 0.78
CA ARG A 24 5.29 13.56 0.73
C ARG A 24 4.95 12.49 -0.30
N VAL A 25 4.06 11.56 0.07
CA VAL A 25 3.68 10.43 -0.78
C VAL A 25 2.17 10.48 -1.04
N ARG A 26 1.80 10.40 -2.32
CA ARG A 26 0.40 10.30 -2.78
C ARG A 26 0.22 9.07 -3.63
N TYR A 27 -0.91 8.41 -3.45
CA TYR A 27 -1.34 7.29 -4.26
C TYR A 27 -2.69 7.61 -4.89
N ASP A 28 -2.73 7.57 -6.22
CA ASP A 28 -3.95 7.81 -6.99
C ASP A 28 -4.65 9.13 -6.61
N GLY A 29 -3.85 10.19 -6.40
CA GLY A 29 -4.34 11.50 -5.95
C GLY A 29 -4.59 11.62 -4.45
N THR A 30 -4.70 10.53 -3.70
CA THR A 30 -4.88 10.54 -2.24
C THR A 30 -3.55 10.67 -1.51
N ALA A 31 -3.46 11.57 -0.53
CA ALA A 31 -2.28 11.67 0.33
C ALA A 31 -2.26 10.49 1.32
N ILE A 32 -1.23 9.66 1.25
CA ILE A 32 -1.09 8.48 2.11
C ILE A 32 -0.13 8.70 3.28
N GLY A 33 0.73 9.73 3.20
CA GLY A 33 1.58 10.14 4.31
C GLY A 33 2.90 10.80 3.91
N VAL A 34 3.80 10.85 4.88
CA VAL A 34 5.14 11.44 4.77
C VAL A 34 6.19 10.38 5.10
N ALA A 35 7.16 10.19 4.20
CA ALA A 35 8.26 9.26 4.36
C ALA A 35 9.52 10.00 4.82
N HIS A 36 10.06 9.63 5.98
CA HIS A 36 11.31 10.21 6.49
C HIS A 36 12.53 9.55 5.84
N ARG A 37 12.40 8.29 5.42
CA ARG A 37 13.39 7.51 4.67
C ARG A 37 12.74 6.85 3.45
N PRO A 38 13.52 6.49 2.41
CA PRO A 38 12.98 5.78 1.24
C PRO A 38 12.26 4.46 1.60
N SER A 39 12.73 3.76 2.64
CA SER A 39 12.10 2.51 3.11
C SER A 39 10.69 2.71 3.67
N ASP A 40 10.37 3.90 4.21
CA ASP A 40 9.06 4.19 4.80
C ASP A 40 7.95 4.24 3.75
N ILE A 41 8.28 4.47 2.49
CA ILE A 41 7.32 4.47 1.37
C ILE A 41 6.58 3.13 1.30
N ARG A 42 7.28 2.01 1.54
CA ARG A 42 6.66 0.68 1.56
C ARG A 42 5.71 0.49 2.75
N VAL A 43 6.06 1.06 3.90
CA VAL A 43 5.23 1.01 5.11
C VAL A 43 3.95 1.83 4.90
N LEU A 44 4.05 3.01 4.27
CA LEU A 44 2.88 3.82 3.91
C LEU A 44 1.95 3.10 2.93
N LEU A 45 2.51 2.41 1.93
CA LEU A 45 1.72 1.61 0.99
C LEU A 45 1.01 0.44 1.70
N ALA A 46 1.70 -0.28 2.60
CA ALA A 46 1.11 -1.38 3.36
C ALA A 46 0.02 -0.87 4.33
N ALA A 47 0.28 0.23 5.05
CA ALA A 47 -0.68 0.86 5.96
C ALA A 47 -1.94 1.37 5.22
N ALA A 48 -1.78 1.81 3.96
CA ALA A 48 -2.90 2.18 3.10
C ALA A 48 -3.66 0.96 2.52
N GLY A 49 -3.24 -0.28 2.83
CA GLY A 49 -3.84 -1.50 2.28
C GLY A 49 -3.53 -1.71 0.79
N LEU A 50 -2.54 -0.98 0.26
CA LEU A 50 -2.13 -0.99 -1.15
C LEU A 50 -0.93 -1.90 -1.40
N GLU A 51 -0.55 -2.72 -0.42
CA GLU A 51 0.42 -3.78 -0.66
C GLU A 51 -0.08 -4.63 -1.82
N LYS A 52 0.78 -4.85 -2.82
CA LYS A 52 0.46 -5.73 -3.94
C LYS A 52 0.35 -7.14 -3.38
N ARG A 53 -0.86 -7.54 -2.96
CA ARG A 53 -1.22 -8.92 -2.67
C ARG A 53 -1.07 -9.70 -3.97
N ARG A 54 0.12 -10.21 -4.24
CA ARG A 54 0.29 -11.33 -5.19
C ARG A 54 -0.60 -12.42 -4.63
N GLY A 55 -1.71 -12.72 -5.31
CA GLY A 55 -2.81 -13.53 -4.80
C GLY A 55 -2.35 -14.68 -3.91
N ARG A 56 -2.50 -14.52 -2.61
CA ARG A 56 -2.63 -15.61 -1.66
C ARG A 56 -3.99 -15.40 -1.02
N GLY A 57 -4.96 -16.21 -1.44
CA GLY A 57 -6.32 -16.18 -0.93
C GLY A 57 -6.36 -16.26 0.61
N PRO A 58 -7.50 -15.94 1.23
CA PRO A 58 -7.62 -15.99 2.68
C PRO A 58 -7.33 -17.41 3.16
N ASN A 59 -6.21 -17.60 3.84
CA ASN A 59 -5.89 -18.83 4.56
C ASN A 59 -6.82 -18.92 5.79
N ARG A 60 -8.09 -19.23 5.55
CA ARG A 60 -9.15 -19.35 6.57
C ARG A 60 -9.11 -20.71 7.26
N HIS A 61 -7.93 -21.34 7.38
CA HIS A 61 -7.83 -22.76 7.76
C HIS A 61 -6.61 -23.14 8.62
N ARG A 62 -6.08 -22.23 9.45
CA ARG A 62 -5.02 -22.62 10.40
C ARG A 62 -5.10 -21.98 11.78
N ILE A 63 -6.24 -22.18 12.45
CA ILE A 63 -6.28 -22.22 13.92
C ILE A 63 -7.41 -23.19 14.32
N ARG A 64 -7.18 -24.47 14.04
CA ARG A 64 -7.76 -25.53 14.86
C ARG A 64 -6.67 -25.97 15.85
N ARG A 65 -7.04 -25.93 17.13
CA ARG A 65 -6.64 -26.91 18.15
C ARG A 65 -5.21 -26.79 18.69
N VAL A 66 -5.02 -25.94 19.69
CA VAL A 66 -4.21 -26.33 20.87
C VAL A 66 -5.22 -26.95 21.84
N GLU A 67 -5.37 -28.27 21.74
CA GLU A 67 -5.99 -29.06 22.80
C GLU A 67 -4.90 -29.43 23.81
N ARG A 68 -5.25 -29.28 25.09
CA ARG A 68 -4.81 -30.06 26.25
C ARG A 68 -3.32 -30.05 26.62
N ARG A 69 -3.00 -29.32 27.68
CA ARG A 69 -2.74 -29.91 29.00
C ARG A 69 -2.79 -28.85 30.09
#